data_AF-A0A933G7H3-F1
#
_entry.id   AF-A0A933G7H3-F1
#
_cell.length_a   1.000
_cell.length_b   1.000
_cell.length_c   1.000
_cell.angle_alpha   90.00
_cell.angle_beta   90.00
_cell.angle_gamma   90.00
#
_symmetry.space_group_name_H-M   'P 1'
#
loop_
_entity.id
_entity.type
_entity.pdbx_description
1 polymer ?
#
loop_
_entity_poly.entity_id
_entity_poly.type
_entity_poly.pdbx_seq_one_letter_code
_entity_poly.pdbx_strand_id
1 'polypeptide(L)'
;MDESRWHDIGSAEELSGKGLQQAVAGQMLGFFAELGCHLPPFPYIAHSRGWSAEDMERNVRYVMESRELRDGAADLVARAVSLAKTLLSGEAGEARTTRGGRKAHQLDVPAQI
;
A
#
# COMPACT_ATOMS: atom_id res chain seq x y z
N MET A 1 -25.81 14.82 10.97
CA MET A 1 -25.31 13.49 10.56
C MET A 1 -25.23 12.69 11.85
N ASP A 2 -25.93 11.56 11.95
CA ASP A 2 -26.12 10.81 13.19
C ASP A 2 -24.83 10.10 13.62
N GLU A 3 -24.36 10.39 14.85
CA GLU A 3 -23.12 9.86 15.44
C GLU A 3 -23.18 8.34 15.69
N SER A 4 -24.39 7.77 15.77
CA SER A 4 -24.61 6.34 16.05
C SER A 4 -24.01 5.40 14.99
N ARG A 5 -23.76 5.89 13.78
CA ARG A 5 -23.28 5.10 12.64
C ARG A 5 -21.77 4.81 12.65
N TRP A 6 -21.00 5.46 13.53
CA TRP A 6 -19.54 5.37 13.54
C TRP A 6 -18.99 4.30 14.50
N HIS A 7 -19.83 3.76 15.39
CA HIS A 7 -19.40 2.74 16.36
C HIS A 7 -19.03 1.39 15.74
N ASP A 8 -19.46 1.09 14.51
CA ASP A 8 -19.16 -0.17 13.81
C ASP A 8 -17.76 -0.24 13.19
N ILE A 9 -17.05 0.90 13.08
CA ILE A 9 -15.78 1.01 12.32
C ILE A 9 -14.56 1.26 13.24
N GLY A 10 -14.78 1.29 14.56
CA GLY A 10 -13.79 1.70 15.56
C GLY A 10 -13.91 3.19 15.91
N SER A 11 -13.38 3.57 17.07
CA SER A 11 -13.43 4.95 17.55
C SER A 11 -12.65 5.90 16.62
N ALA A 12 -13.04 7.18 16.60
CA ALA A 12 -12.31 8.22 15.84
C ALA A 12 -10.83 8.29 16.24
N GLU A 13 -10.52 7.94 17.49
CA GLU A 13 -9.16 7.87 18.03
C GLU A 13 -8.38 6.65 17.49
N GLU A 14 -9.01 5.48 17.39
CA GLU A 14 -8.43 4.27 16.75
C GLU A 14 -8.23 4.44 15.23
N LEU A 15 -9.15 5.13 14.55
CA LEU A 15 -9.06 5.43 13.12
C LEU A 15 -8.09 6.58 12.81
N SER A 16 -7.80 7.44 13.79
CA SER A 16 -6.86 8.56 13.64
C SER A 16 -5.40 8.10 13.51
N GLY A 17 -5.05 6.98 14.15
CA GLY A 17 -3.69 6.49 14.29
C GLY A 17 -3.32 5.47 13.21
N LYS A 18 -2.97 5.93 12.01
CA LYS A 18 -2.32 5.13 10.94
C LYS A 18 -3.16 4.01 10.30
N GLY A 19 -4.24 3.53 10.92
CA GLY A 19 -4.96 2.32 10.49
C GLY A 19 -5.48 2.34 9.06
N LEU A 20 -6.09 3.45 8.63
CA LEU A 20 -6.69 3.57 7.28
C LEU A 20 -5.64 3.63 6.17
N GLN A 21 -4.56 4.40 6.36
CA GLN A 21 -3.50 4.51 5.36
C GLN A 21 -2.79 3.16 5.18
N GLN A 22 -2.58 2.43 6.27
CA GLN A 22 -1.98 1.10 6.27
C GLN A 22 -2.87 0.07 5.57
N ALA A 23 -4.18 0.11 5.81
CA ALA A 23 -5.14 -0.76 5.13
C ALA A 23 -5.16 -0.52 3.61
N VAL A 24 -5.24 0.75 3.19
CA VAL A 24 -5.19 1.12 1.77
C VAL A 24 -3.86 0.72 1.14
N ALA A 25 -2.74 1.00 1.81
CA ALA A 25 -1.42 0.57 1.35
C ALA A 25 -1.36 -0.94 1.16
N GLY A 26 -1.82 -1.73 2.12
CA GLY A 26 -1.86 -3.19 2.02
C GLY A 26 -2.67 -3.69 0.82
N GLN A 27 -3.85 -3.11 0.57
CA GLN A 27 -4.67 -3.44 -0.59
C GLN A 27 -3.97 -3.11 -1.91
N MET A 28 -3.35 -1.93 -2.02
CA MET A 28 -2.62 -1.54 -3.23
C MET A 28 -1.39 -2.43 -3.47
N LEU A 29 -0.62 -2.73 -2.43
CA LEU A 29 0.54 -3.60 -2.52
C LEU A 29 0.15 -5.02 -2.99
N GLY A 30 -0.95 -5.57 -2.47
CA GLY A 30 -1.50 -6.85 -2.91
C GLY A 30 -1.91 -6.84 -4.38
N PHE A 31 -2.65 -5.81 -4.80
CA PHE A 31 -3.06 -5.64 -6.20
C PHE A 31 -1.87 -5.56 -7.16
N PHE A 32 -0.88 -4.70 -6.87
CA PHE A 32 0.28 -4.54 -7.75
C PHE A 32 1.19 -5.77 -7.77
N ALA A 33 1.31 -6.50 -6.65
CA ALA A 33 2.01 -7.77 -6.63
C ALA A 33 1.35 -8.80 -7.56
N GLU A 34 0.01 -8.84 -7.62
CA GLU A 34 -0.72 -9.70 -8.56
C GLU A 34 -0.53 -9.31 -10.03
N LEU A 35 -0.23 -8.04 -10.32
CA LEU A 35 0.15 -7.58 -11.66
C LEU A 35 1.63 -7.90 -12.01
N GLY A 36 2.39 -8.46 -11.07
CA GLY A 36 3.82 -8.77 -11.26
C GLY A 36 4.75 -7.61 -10.90
N CYS A 37 4.28 -6.58 -10.22
CA CYS A 37 5.17 -5.53 -9.70
C CYS A 37 6.04 -6.09 -8.57
N HIS A 38 7.34 -5.82 -8.65
CA HIS A 38 8.29 -6.09 -7.58
C HIS A 38 8.44 -4.84 -6.71
N LEU A 39 8.29 -5.01 -5.40
CA LEU A 39 8.26 -3.91 -4.43
C LEU A 39 9.48 -4.03 -3.49
N PRO A 40 10.20 -2.94 -3.20
CA PRO A 40 11.33 -2.97 -2.28
C PRO A 40 10.86 -3.10 -0.81
N PRO A 41 11.77 -3.45 0.13
CA PRO A 41 11.49 -3.32 1.56
C PRO A 41 11.01 -1.91 1.92
N PHE A 42 10.05 -1.81 2.84
CA PHE A 42 9.38 -0.55 3.23
C PHE A 42 8.87 0.24 2.00
N PRO A 43 7.85 -0.26 1.27
CA PRO A 43 7.50 0.19 -0.09
C PRO A 43 6.59 1.42 -0.18
N TYR A 44 6.28 2.09 0.93
CA TYR A 44 5.50 3.32 0.93
C TYR A 44 5.89 4.21 2.10
N ILE A 45 5.56 5.49 1.95
CA ILE A 45 5.60 6.50 3.01
C ILE A 45 4.17 6.96 3.26
N ALA A 46 3.84 7.23 4.52
CA ALA A 46 2.50 7.68 4.88
C ALA A 46 2.59 8.72 5.99
N HIS A 47 1.67 9.68 5.94
CA HIS A 47 1.48 10.69 6.97
C HIS A 47 -0.01 10.81 7.29
N SER A 48 -0.33 10.99 8.56
CA SER A 48 -1.66 11.30 9.05
C SER A 48 -1.51 12.28 10.20
N ARG A 49 -2.39 13.29 10.25
CA ARG A 49 -2.57 14.16 11.43
C ARG A 49 -3.70 13.69 12.33
N GLY A 50 -4.29 12.53 12.02
CA GLY A 50 -5.47 12.01 12.67
C GLY A 50 -6.76 12.53 12.04
N TRP A 51 -7.83 11.77 12.22
CA TRP A 51 -9.17 12.09 11.72
C TRP A 51 -9.74 13.38 12.35
N SER A 52 -9.42 13.64 13.61
CA SER A 52 -9.87 14.82 14.36
C SER A 52 -9.11 16.11 14.03
N ALA A 53 -8.04 16.04 13.23
CA ALA A 53 -7.36 17.23 12.75
C ALA A 53 -8.14 17.81 11.55
N GLU A 54 -9.14 18.66 11.85
CA GLU A 54 -10.01 19.31 10.85
C GLU A 54 -9.27 20.28 9.89
N ASP A 55 -7.97 20.48 10.05
CA ASP A 55 -7.15 21.35 9.20
C ASP A 55 -6.37 20.52 8.15
N MET A 56 -7.12 19.99 7.18
CA MET A 56 -6.57 19.24 6.05
C MET A 56 -5.64 20.10 5.17
N GLU A 57 -5.81 21.41 5.14
CA GLU A 57 -5.00 22.35 4.35
C GLU A 57 -3.57 22.44 4.86
N ARG A 58 -3.36 22.30 6.17
CA ARG A 58 -2.02 22.22 6.77
C ARG A 58 -1.32 20.88 6.56
N ASN A 59 -1.97 19.83 6.06
CA ASN A 59 -1.29 18.56 5.75
C ASN A 59 -0.20 18.75 4.69
N VAL A 60 -0.53 19.46 3.59
CA VAL A 60 0.43 19.67 2.50
C VAL A 60 1.65 20.43 3.01
N ARG A 61 1.43 21.49 3.79
CA ARG A 61 2.52 22.25 4.40
C ARG A 61 3.40 21.39 5.30
N TYR A 62 2.78 20.59 6.18
CA TYR A 62 3.50 19.68 7.06
C TYR A 62 4.36 18.70 6.26
N VAL A 63 3.80 18.08 5.22
CA VAL A 63 4.52 17.13 4.37
C VAL A 63 5.70 17.80 3.67
N MET A 64 5.52 19.01 3.13
CA MET A 64 6.60 19.75 2.46
C MET A 64 7.74 20.14 3.41
N GLU A 65 7.41 20.52 4.63
CA GLU A 65 8.36 20.98 5.66
C GLU A 65 9.00 19.80 6.43
N SER A 66 8.42 18.61 6.37
CA SER A 66 8.91 17.44 7.10
C SER A 66 10.21 16.89 6.48
N ARG A 67 11.31 17.05 7.23
CA ARG A 67 12.60 16.41 6.90
C ARG A 67 12.51 14.88 6.97
N GLU A 68 11.81 14.33 7.96
CA GLU A 68 11.66 12.88 8.12
C GLU A 68 10.96 12.25 6.90
N LEU A 69 9.87 12.84 6.41
CA LEU A 69 9.18 12.35 5.21
C LEU A 69 10.05 12.52 3.96
N ARG A 70 10.86 13.57 3.89
CA ARG A 70 11.81 13.80 2.79
C ARG A 70 12.91 12.74 2.76
N ASP A 71 13.52 12.47 3.91
CA ASP A 71 14.57 11.47 4.06
C ASP A 71 13.99 10.06 3.77
N GLY A 72 12.80 9.76 4.29
CA GLY A 72 12.09 8.51 4.01
C GLY A 72 11.72 8.33 2.53
N ALA A 73 11.33 9.41 1.84
CA ALA A 73 11.07 9.39 0.39
C ALA A 73 12.35 9.13 -0.41
N ALA A 74 13.46 9.78 -0.05
CA ALA A 74 14.76 9.56 -0.69
C ALA A 74 15.23 8.11 -0.51
N ASP A 75 15.10 7.57 0.69
CA ASP A 75 15.48 6.19 0.98
C ASP A 75 14.57 5.18 0.25
N LEU A 76 13.26 5.47 0.12
CA LEU A 76 12.34 4.66 -0.68
C LEU A 76 12.76 4.62 -2.14
N VAL A 77 13.09 5.76 -2.74
CA VAL A 77 13.60 5.83 -4.12
C VAL A 77 14.91 5.06 -4.25
N ALA A 78 15.83 5.20 -3.30
CA ALA A 78 17.09 4.48 -3.31
C ALA A 78 16.89 2.94 -3.32
N ARG A 79 15.98 2.43 -2.47
CA ARG A 79 15.63 1.00 -2.44
C ARG A 79 14.94 0.55 -3.72
N ALA A 80 14.03 1.35 -4.28
CA ALA A 80 13.36 1.05 -5.54
C ALA A 80 14.35 0.96 -6.72
N VAL A 81 15.29 1.91 -6.80
CA VAL A 81 16.37 1.89 -7.81
C VAL A 81 17.29 0.69 -7.63
N SER A 82 17.65 0.35 -6.38
CA SER A 82 18.46 -0.84 -6.10
C SER A 82 17.77 -2.11 -6.54
N LEU A 83 16.47 -2.26 -6.25
CA LEU A 83 15.67 -3.40 -6.69
C LEU A 83 15.60 -3.47 -8.22
N ALA A 84 15.32 -2.35 -8.88
CA ALA A 84 15.27 -2.29 -10.35
C ALA A 84 16.60 -2.71 -10.99
N LYS A 85 17.74 -2.26 -10.44
CA LYS A 85 19.07 -2.69 -10.90
C LYS A 85 19.24 -4.20 -10.77
N THR A 86 18.86 -4.78 -9.64
CA THR A 86 18.91 -6.24 -9.43
C THR A 86 18.07 -6.98 -10.47
N LEU A 87 16.83 -6.55 -10.69
CA LEU A 87 15.91 -7.15 -11.66
C LEU A 87 16.43 -7.04 -13.11
N LEU A 88 17.02 -5.91 -13.48
CA LEU A 88 17.60 -5.69 -14.81
C LEU A 88 18.93 -6.45 -15.01
N SER A 89 19.66 -6.73 -13.93
CA SER A 89 20.93 -7.47 -13.97
C SER A 89 20.76 -8.98 -14.01
N GLY A 90 19.59 -9.50 -13.63
CA GLY A 90 19.27 -10.91 -13.80
C GLY A 90 19.15 -11.26 -15.29
N GLU A 91 19.66 -12.42 -15.70
CA GLU A 91 19.22 -13.02 -16.97
C GLU A 91 17.70 -13.06 -16.95
N ALA A 92 17.05 -12.64 -18.04
CA ALA A 92 15.59 -12.68 -18.17
C ALA A 92 15.12 -14.12 -17.90
N GLY A 93 14.72 -14.37 -16.65
CA GLY A 93 14.36 -15.69 -16.17
C GLY A 93 13.28 -16.27 -17.06
N GLU A 94 13.54 -17.48 -17.51
CA GLU A 94 12.74 -18.30 -18.43
C GLU A 94 11.22 -18.10 -18.31
N ALA A 95 10.59 -18.02 -19.48
CA ALA A 95 9.20 -18.32 -19.82
C ALA A 95 8.10 -17.82 -18.85
N ARG A 96 7.25 -16.92 -19.39
CA ARG A 96 5.83 -16.69 -19.02
C ARG A 96 5.44 -17.40 -17.72
N THR A 97 5.42 -16.65 -16.61
CA THR A 97 5.01 -17.16 -15.29
C THR A 97 3.79 -18.07 -15.44
N THR A 98 3.96 -19.36 -15.12
CA THR A 98 2.86 -20.32 -15.18
C THR A 98 1.77 -19.85 -14.21
N ARG A 99 0.52 -19.86 -14.65
CA ARG A 99 -0.59 -19.29 -13.89
C ARG A 99 -0.69 -19.98 -12.52
N GLY A 100 -0.75 -19.19 -11.45
CA GLY A 100 -0.96 -19.68 -10.09
C GLY A 100 -2.43 -20.05 -9.82
N GLY A 101 -2.72 -21.35 -9.79
CA GLY A 101 -3.89 -21.92 -9.09
C GLY A 101 -5.28 -21.53 -9.59
N ARG A 102 -6.27 -21.62 -8.68
CA ARG A 102 -7.73 -21.52 -8.93
C ARG A 102 -8.29 -20.10 -9.04
N LYS A 103 -7.46 -19.07 -8.82
CA LYS A 103 -7.93 -17.68 -8.78
C LYS A 103 -8.28 -17.21 -10.19
N ALA A 104 -9.51 -16.73 -10.39
CA ALA A 104 -10.05 -16.27 -11.68
C ALA A 104 -9.92 -17.31 -12.82
N HIS A 105 -10.26 -18.58 -12.53
CA HIS A 105 -10.33 -19.68 -13.49
C HIS A 105 -11.60 -20.52 -13.27
N GLN A 106 -12.16 -21.05 -14.35
CA GLN A 106 -13.29 -21.98 -14.30
C GLN A 106 -12.80 -23.33 -13.76
N LEU A 107 -13.24 -23.70 -12.56
CA LEU A 107 -12.82 -24.97 -11.98
C LEU A 107 -13.31 -26.15 -12.83
N ASP A 108 -12.49 -27.19 -12.97
CA ASP A 108 -12.89 -28.47 -13.60
C ASP A 108 -13.94 -29.25 -12.79
N VAL A 109 -14.39 -28.66 -11.68
CA VAL A 109 -15.46 -29.17 -10.83
C VAL A 109 -16.59 -28.15 -10.78
N PRO A 110 -17.86 -28.59 -10.87
CA PRO A 110 -19.00 -27.73 -10.64
C PRO A 110 -18.87 -27.07 -9.26
N ALA A 111 -19.27 -25.79 -9.17
CA ALA A 111 -19.38 -25.14 -7.87
C ALA A 111 -20.34 -25.97 -7.00
N GLN A 112 -19.88 -26.41 -5.84
CA GLN A 112 -20.75 -26.94 -4.81
C GLN A 112 -21.52 -25.75 -4.24
N ILE A 113 -22.76 -25.59 -4.72
CA ILE A 113 -23.75 -24.67 -4.17
C ILE A 113 -24.48 -25.40 -3.05
#